data_AF-A0A7M7T9Q6-F1
#
_entry.id   AF-A0A7M7T9Q6-F1
#
_cell.length_a   1.000
_cell.length_b   1.000
_cell.length_c   1.000
_cell.angle_alpha   90.00
_cell.angle_beta   90.00
_cell.angle_gamma   90.00
#
_symmetry.space_group_name_H-M   'P 1'
#
loop_
_entity.id
_entity.type
_entity.pdbx_description
1 polymer ?
#
loop_
_entity_poly.entity_id
_entity_poly.type
_entity_poly.pdbx_seq_one_letter_code
_entity_poly.pdbx_strand_id
1 'polypeptide(L)'
;MLAACGKTNEKMNSSGLSSANLSSSPGQRMQDSENTEPSNTNKFMTRIKCDLQVQKHQKHTNRELHLKRVQNLRKELDYLKATEWKYQHVDRALNHSHRN
;
A
#
# COMPACT_ATOMS: atom_id res chain seq x y z
N MET A 1 21.54 13.88 5.39
CA MET A 1 21.57 12.45 5.03
C MET A 1 20.26 11.82 5.48
N LEU A 2 19.32 11.53 4.55
CA LEU A 2 18.08 10.82 4.89
C LEU A 2 18.39 9.31 4.98
N ALA A 3 18.22 8.71 6.15
CA ALA A 3 18.30 7.27 6.31
C ALA A 3 17.09 6.63 5.61
N ALA A 4 17.35 5.94 4.51
CA ALA A 4 16.36 5.14 3.79
C ALA A 4 15.91 3.99 4.69
N CYS A 5 14.62 3.96 5.05
CA CYS A 5 14.02 2.72 5.56
C CYS A 5 14.14 1.67 4.45
N GLY A 6 14.74 0.52 4.80
CA GLY A 6 15.06 -0.55 3.87
C GLY A 6 13.85 -0.97 3.04
N LYS A 7 13.95 -0.80 1.72
CA LYS A 7 13.03 -1.40 0.76
C LYS A 7 13.36 -2.88 0.67
N THR A 8 12.62 -3.74 1.37
CA THR A 8 12.54 -5.14 0.99
C THR A 8 11.56 -5.24 -0.17
N ASN A 9 12.10 -5.36 -1.39
CA ASN A 9 11.33 -5.77 -2.55
C ASN A 9 10.91 -7.23 -2.36
N GLU A 10 9.67 -7.48 -1.95
CA GLU A 10 9.05 -8.77 -2.20
C GLU A 10 8.68 -8.83 -3.68
N LYS A 11 9.56 -9.43 -4.48
CA LYS A 11 9.31 -9.72 -5.88
C LYS A 11 8.45 -10.97 -5.94
N MET A 12 7.21 -10.80 -6.40
CA MET A 12 6.27 -11.86 -6.70
C MET A 12 6.94 -12.92 -7.58
N ASN A 13 6.66 -14.19 -7.29
CA ASN A 13 7.26 -15.33 -7.98
C ASN A 13 7.01 -15.28 -9.50
N SER A 14 8.05 -15.62 -10.27
CA SER A 14 7.91 -16.18 -11.61
C SER A 14 9.15 -17.00 -11.89
N SER A 15 8.92 -18.28 -12.16
CA SER A 15 9.87 -19.34 -12.43
C SER A 15 11.03 -18.93 -13.36
N GLY A 16 12.26 -19.28 -12.97
CA GLY A 16 13.44 -19.11 -13.81
C GLY A 16 14.68 -19.72 -13.17
N LEU A 17 14.96 -20.97 -13.53
CA LEU A 17 16.21 -21.68 -13.23
C LEU A 17 17.39 -20.90 -13.82
N SER A 18 18.48 -20.71 -13.07
CA SER A 18 19.84 -20.63 -13.59
C SER A 18 20.90 -20.59 -12.48
N SER A 19 22.02 -21.22 -12.79
CA SER A 19 23.01 -21.83 -11.91
C SER A 19 23.82 -20.90 -11.01
N ALA A 20 24.27 -21.51 -9.92
CA ALA A 20 25.42 -21.08 -9.12
C ALA A 20 26.67 -20.84 -9.98
N ASN A 21 27.45 -19.82 -9.59
CA ASN A 21 28.89 -19.81 -9.78
C ASN A 21 29.53 -19.04 -8.61
N LEU A 22 30.23 -19.80 -7.77
CA LEU A 22 31.20 -19.31 -6.79
C LEU A 22 32.47 -18.94 -7.54
N SER A 23 32.89 -17.67 -7.56
CA SER A 23 34.30 -17.35 -7.83
C SER A 23 34.70 -15.93 -7.44
N SER A 24 35.91 -15.88 -6.87
CA SER A 24 36.84 -14.76 -6.73
C SER A 24 36.69 -13.83 -5.52
N SER A 25 37.49 -14.17 -4.51
CA SER A 25 38.12 -13.24 -3.58
C SER A 25 39.09 -12.31 -4.35
N PRO A 26 39.18 -11.04 -3.96
CA PRO A 26 40.49 -10.46 -3.72
C PRO A 26 40.53 -9.82 -2.34
N GLY A 27 41.44 -10.31 -1.48
CA GLY A 27 41.77 -9.62 -0.26
C GLY A 27 42.33 -8.24 -0.55
N GLN A 28 41.93 -7.23 0.24
CA GLN A 28 42.81 -6.15 0.64
C GLN A 28 42.24 -5.36 1.83
N ARG A 29 43.10 -5.27 2.85
CA ARG A 29 43.27 -4.20 3.84
C ARG A 29 42.23 -4.05 4.96
N MET A 30 42.70 -4.47 6.14
CA MET A 30 42.58 -3.78 7.42
C MET A 30 41.97 -2.36 7.32
N GLN A 31 40.72 -2.25 7.72
CA GLN A 31 40.24 -1.10 8.46
C GLN A 31 39.51 -1.66 9.68
N ASP A 32 40.13 -1.49 10.84
CA ASP A 32 39.44 -1.40 12.12
C ASP A 32 38.46 -0.22 12.02
N SER A 33 37.31 -0.44 11.38
CA SER A 33 36.12 0.34 11.69
C SER A 33 35.47 -0.39 12.84
N GLU A 34 35.72 0.17 14.03
CA GLU A 34 34.97 -0.06 15.25
C GLU A 34 33.52 -0.37 14.89
N ASN A 35 33.19 -1.65 14.91
CA ASN A 35 31.85 -2.14 14.66
C ASN A 35 31.06 -1.78 15.92
N THR A 36 30.72 -0.49 16.08
CA THR A 36 29.80 -0.03 17.09
C THR A 36 28.43 -0.55 16.69
N GLU A 37 28.21 -1.84 16.96
CA GLU A 37 26.89 -2.46 16.92
C GLU A 37 25.94 -1.46 17.58
N PRO A 38 24.92 -0.96 16.86
CA PRO A 38 24.07 0.05 17.44
C PRO A 38 23.49 -0.55 18.70
N SER A 39 23.75 0.11 19.83
CA SER A 39 23.26 -0.32 21.14
C SER A 39 21.82 -0.78 21.00
N ASN A 40 21.43 -1.86 21.69
CA ASN A 40 20.08 -2.43 21.57
C ASN A 40 18.98 -1.36 21.72
N THR A 41 19.25 -0.29 22.47
CA THR A 41 18.42 0.91 22.58
C THR A 41 18.27 1.68 21.26
N ASN A 42 19.33 1.89 20.48
CA ASN A 42 19.30 2.55 19.18
C ASN A 42 18.48 1.73 18.15
N LYS A 43 18.64 0.41 18.13
CA LYS A 43 17.84 -0.49 17.28
C LYS A 43 16.36 -0.40 17.65
N PHE A 44 16.04 -0.43 18.94
CA PHE A 44 14.67 -0.28 19.46
C PHE A 44 14.05 1.09 19.10
N MET A 45 14.78 2.18 19.31
CA MET A 45 14.33 3.54 18.98
C MET A 45 14.09 3.70 17.47
N THR A 46 14.91 3.07 16.64
CA THR A 46 14.72 3.05 15.18
C THR A 46 13.44 2.32 14.80
N ARG A 47 13.15 1.18 15.45
CA ARG A 47 11.91 0.43 15.24
C ARG A 47 10.67 1.27 15.59
N ILE A 48 10.66 1.92 16.76
CA ILE A 48 9.55 2.79 17.16
C ILE A 48 9.31 3.91 16.14
N LYS A 49 10.39 4.55 15.66
CA LYS A 49 10.28 5.60 14.64
C LYS A 49 9.70 5.07 13.33
N CYS A 50 10.11 3.88 12.92
CA CYS A 50 9.59 3.20 11.74
C CYS A 50 8.09 2.90 11.89
N ASP A 51 7.69 2.28 13.00
CA ASP A 51 6.30 1.91 13.27
C ASP A 51 5.39 3.15 13.27
N LEU A 52 5.86 4.27 13.85
CA LEU A 52 5.13 5.53 13.83
C LEU A 52 4.97 6.10 12.40
N GLN A 53 6.00 5.99 11.56
CA GLN A 53 5.90 6.42 10.16
C GLN A 53 4.93 5.54 9.37
N VAL A 54 5.00 4.21 9.56
CA VAL A 54 4.06 3.25 8.93
C VAL A 54 2.63 3.58 9.33
N GLN A 55 2.37 3.84 10.62
CA GLN A 55 1.04 4.20 11.10
C GLN A 55 0.52 5.50 10.47
N LYS A 56 1.37 6.53 10.37
CA LYS A 56 1.02 7.80 9.72
C LYS A 56 0.69 7.59 8.24
N HIS A 57 1.50 6.82 7.54
CA HIS A 57 1.30 6.52 6.13
C HIS A 57 0.00 5.73 5.92
N GLN A 58 -0.25 4.70 6.74
CA GLN A 58 -1.48 3.91 6.68
C GLN A 58 -2.74 4.78 6.87
N LYS A 59 -2.71 5.71 7.83
CA LYS A 59 -3.83 6.63 8.05
C LYS A 59 -4.05 7.53 6.83
N HIS A 60 -2.97 8.00 6.20
CA HIS A 60 -3.04 8.81 4.99
C HIS A 60 -3.65 8.02 3.83
N THR A 61 -3.11 6.84 3.53
CA THR A 61 -3.60 5.97 2.44
C THR A 61 -5.06 5.59 2.64
N ASN A 62 -5.49 5.26 3.86
CA ASN A 62 -6.89 4.95 4.15
C ASN A 62 -7.82 6.16 3.87
N ARG A 63 -7.37 7.37 4.19
CA ARG A 63 -8.12 8.59 3.90
C ARG A 63 -8.24 8.83 2.39
N GLU A 64 -7.16 8.68 1.64
CA GLU A 64 -7.17 8.84 0.18
C GLU A 64 -8.09 7.81 -0.49
N LEU A 65 -8.01 6.54 -0.05
CA LEU A 65 -8.88 5.47 -0.54
C LEU A 65 -10.36 5.78 -0.27
N HIS A 66 -10.68 6.26 0.94
CA HIS A 66 -12.03 6.67 1.28
C HIS A 66 -12.52 7.83 0.40
N LEU A 67 -11.69 8.87 0.22
CA LEU A 67 -12.04 10.01 -0.64
C LEU A 67 -12.31 9.56 -2.09
N LYS A 68 -11.47 8.68 -2.63
CA LYS A 68 -11.65 8.11 -3.98
C LYS A 68 -12.95 7.33 -4.09
N ARG A 69 -13.27 6.50 -3.09
CA ARG A 69 -14.54 5.77 -3.04
C ARG A 69 -15.74 6.71 -3.06
N VAL A 70 -15.73 7.75 -2.23
CA VAL A 70 -16.82 8.74 -2.18
C VAL A 70 -16.94 9.50 -3.51
N GLN A 71 -15.83 9.87 -4.14
CA GLN A 71 -15.85 10.52 -5.46
C GLN A 71 -16.44 9.62 -6.54
N ASN A 72 -16.10 8.33 -6.55
CA ASN A 72 -16.66 7.38 -7.51
C ASN A 72 -18.16 7.19 -7.31
N LEU A 73 -18.61 7.03 -6.06
CA LEU A 73 -20.04 6.93 -5.75
C LEU A 73 -20.81 8.18 -6.21
N ARG A 74 -20.25 9.38 -6.07
CA ARG A 74 -20.86 10.61 -6.59
C ARG A 74 -21.02 10.57 -8.10
N LYS A 75 -19.99 10.13 -8.83
CA LYS A 75 -20.06 9.98 -10.30
C LYS A 75 -21.10 8.95 -10.73
N GLU A 76 -21.23 7.84 -10.00
CA GLU A 76 -22.26 6.83 -10.26
C GLU A 76 -23.67 7.39 -10.04
N LEU A 77 -23.88 8.17 -8.96
CA LEU A 77 -25.16 8.86 -8.72
C LEU A 77 -25.48 9.88 -9.82
N ASP A 78 -24.48 10.67 -10.24
CA ASP A 78 -24.64 11.62 -11.34
C ASP A 78 -25.00 10.90 -12.65
N TYR A 79 -24.38 9.75 -12.91
CA TYR A 79 -24.71 8.90 -14.06
C TYR A 79 -26.14 8.36 -14.00
N LEU A 80 -26.57 7.84 -12.85
CA LEU A 80 -27.94 7.35 -12.66
C LEU A 80 -28.96 8.46 -12.90
N LYS A 81 -28.70 9.67 -12.39
CA LYS A 81 -29.55 10.83 -12.63
C LYS A 81 -29.59 11.23 -14.10
N ALA A 82 -28.43 11.26 -14.76
CA ALA A 82 -28.34 11.58 -16.20
C ALA A 82 -29.01 10.52 -17.09
N THR A 83 -29.12 9.28 -16.60
CA THR A 83 -29.72 8.15 -17.33
C THR A 83 -31.10 7.74 -16.82
N GLU A 84 -31.70 8.54 -15.94
CA GLU A 84 -33.00 8.25 -15.31
C GLU A 84 -34.10 8.01 -16.35
N TRP A 85 -34.09 8.76 -17.45
CA TRP A 85 -35.05 8.65 -18.54
C TRP A 85 -35.13 7.26 -19.19
N LYS A 86 -34.10 6.42 -19.01
CA LYS A 86 -34.05 5.06 -19.57
C LYS A 86 -34.92 4.07 -18.79
N TYR A 87 -35.32 4.43 -17.57
CA TYR A 87 -35.98 3.52 -16.65
C TYR A 87 -37.38 4.02 -16.32
N GLN A 88 -38.30 3.10 -16.04
CA GLN A 88 -39.59 3.49 -15.48
C GLN A 88 -39.41 4.01 -14.05
N HIS A 89 -40.16 5.05 -13.70
CA HIS A 89 -40.13 5.60 -12.34
C HIS A 89 -40.45 4.52 -11.30
N VAL A 90 -39.62 4.47 -10.25
CA VAL A 90 -39.68 3.48 -9.17
C VAL A 90 -41.06 3.44 -8.52
N ASP A 91 -41.75 4.60 -8.44
CA ASP A 91 -43.10 4.70 -7.90
C ASP A 91 -44.12 3.83 -8.66
N ARG A 92 -43.94 3.63 -9.98
CA ARG A 92 -44.82 2.75 -10.76
C ARG A 92 -44.56 1.28 -10.45
N ALA A 93 -43.31 0.89 -10.18
CA ALA A 93 -42.93 -0.48 -9.84
C ALA A 93 -43.39 -0.87 -8.43
N LEU A 94 -43.24 0.03 -7.44
CA LEU A 94 -43.64 -0.22 -6.05
C LEU A 94 -45.17 -0.36 -5.89
N ASN A 95 -45.95 0.43 -6.62
CA ASN A 95 -47.41 0.34 -6.61
C ASN A 95 -47.95 -0.96 -7.24
N HIS A 96 -47.20 -1.60 -8.15
CA HIS A 96 -47.55 -2.91 -8.69
C HIS A 96 -47.34 -4.04 -7.68
N SER A 97 -46.34 -3.92 -6.79
CA SER A 97 -46.04 -4.96 -5.80
C SER A 97 -47.05 -5.01 -4.64
N HIS A 98 -47.83 -3.95 -4.42
CA HIS A 98 -48.81 -3.87 -3.33
C HIS A 98 -50.22 -4.36 -3.70
N ARG A 99 -50.47 -4.72 -4.97
CA ARG A 99 -51.77 -5.21 -5.45
C ARG A 99 -51.82 -6.74 -5.68
N ASN A 100 -50.79 -7.48 -5.28
CA ASN A 100 -50.74 -8.95 -5.31
C ASN A 100 -50.82 -9.53 -3.90
#